data_AF-G4ZMK8-F1
#
_entry.id   AF-G4ZMK8-F1
#
_cell.length_a   1.000
_cell.length_b   1.000
_cell.length_c   1.000
_cell.angle_alpha   90.00
_cell.angle_beta   90.00
_cell.angle_gamma   90.00
#
_symmetry.space_group_name_H-M   'P 1'
#
loop_
_entity.id
_entity.type
_entity.pdbx_description
1 polymer ?
#
loop_
_entity_poly.entity_id
_entity_poly.type
_entity_poly.pdbx_seq_one_letter_code
_entity_poly.pdbx_strand_id
1 'polypeptide(L)'
;EYCYRVNQSEPIHTHPVNETIWRMYAENRRVKDPVVLSMVQQLLKAKSPFKQIYQYALKSSGKDVIRQDVRNMINEITKEYKADAVEVRVARILNDFRESDAGNTSQLFVD
;
A
#
# COMPACT_ATOMS: atom_id res chain seq x y z
N GLU A 1 -20.89 6.08 -51.03
CA GLU A 1 -20.22 5.73 -49.76
C GLU A 1 -19.51 6.98 -49.27
N TYR A 2 -19.70 7.40 -48.01
CA TYR A 2 -19.07 8.63 -47.50
C TYR A 2 -17.87 8.26 -46.63
N CYS A 3 -16.72 8.87 -46.90
CA CYS A 3 -15.49 8.67 -46.14
C CYS A 3 -15.16 9.95 -45.37
N TYR A 4 -15.08 9.86 -44.04
CA TYR A 4 -14.72 10.99 -43.18
C TYR A 4 -13.24 10.89 -42.81
N ARG A 5 -12.50 11.98 -42.99
CA ARG A 5 -11.10 12.11 -42.57
C ARG A 5 -11.02 13.20 -41.50
N VAL A 6 -10.73 12.80 -40.26
CA VAL A 6 -10.48 13.74 -39.17
C VAL A 6 -9.07 14.30 -39.35
N ASN A 7 -8.97 15.58 -39.65
CA ASN A 7 -7.69 16.26 -39.90
C ASN A 7 -7.06 16.84 -38.62
N GLN A 8 -7.86 17.03 -37.56
CA GLN A 8 -7.42 17.60 -36.29
C GLN A 8 -8.39 17.24 -35.17
N SER A 9 -7.87 16.99 -33.97
CA SER A 9 -8.65 16.88 -32.74
C SER A 9 -7.98 17.68 -31.64
N GLU A 10 -8.70 18.62 -31.04
CA GLU A 10 -8.21 19.34 -29.86
C GLU A 10 -8.86 18.75 -28.61
N PRO A 11 -8.06 18.25 -27.64
CA PRO A 11 -8.58 17.79 -26.37
C PRO A 11 -9.01 19.00 -25.54
N ILE A 12 -10.30 19.32 -25.56
CA ILE A 12 -10.88 20.37 -24.72
C ILE A 12 -11.16 19.77 -23.34
N HIS A 13 -10.59 20.37 -22.30
CA HIS A 13 -10.95 20.02 -20.92
C HIS A 13 -12.34 20.55 -20.60
N THR A 14 -13.22 19.69 -20.08
CA THR A 14 -14.56 20.08 -19.61
C THR A 14 -14.56 20.61 -18.17
N HIS A 15 -13.37 20.74 -17.57
CA HIS A 15 -13.17 21.18 -16.19
C HIS A 15 -11.96 22.12 -16.07
N PRO A 16 -11.92 22.97 -15.03
CA PRO A 16 -10.76 23.83 -14.78
C PRO A 16 -9.48 23.00 -14.59
N VAL A 17 -8.40 23.44 -15.22
CA VAL A 17 -7.06 22.86 -15.02
C VAL A 17 -6.27 23.81 -14.15
N ASN A 18 -5.97 23.39 -12.92
CA ASN A 18 -5.09 24.13 -12.01
C ASN A 18 -4.33 23.18 -11.09
N GLU A 19 -3.28 23.70 -10.45
CA GLU A 19 -2.38 22.91 -9.60
C GLU A 19 -3.13 22.25 -8.43
N THR A 20 -4.10 22.92 -7.83
CA THR A 20 -4.91 22.38 -6.73
C THR A 20 -5.69 21.14 -7.16
N ILE A 21 -6.37 21.21 -8.32
CA ILE A 21 -7.12 20.07 -8.88
C ILE A 21 -6.14 18.94 -9.23
N TRP A 22 -4.98 19.29 -9.79
CA TRP A 22 -3.93 18.31 -10.06
C TRP A 22 -3.48 17.59 -8.79
N ARG A 23 -3.14 18.30 -7.71
CA ARG A 23 -2.72 17.70 -6.43
C ARG A 23 -3.76 16.77 -5.82
N MET A 24 -5.05 17.02 -6.06
CA MET A 24 -6.16 16.24 -5.50
C MET A 24 -6.43 14.91 -6.22
N TYR A 25 -5.85 14.67 -7.40
CA TYR A 25 -5.97 13.36 -8.06
C TYR A 25 -5.43 12.24 -7.16
N ALA A 26 -6.13 11.11 -7.14
CA ALA A 26 -5.78 9.98 -6.28
C ALA A 26 -4.35 9.47 -6.54
N GLU A 27 -3.87 9.54 -7.78
CA GLU A 27 -2.51 9.15 -8.16
C GLU A 27 -1.46 10.05 -7.51
N ASN A 28 -1.73 11.35 -7.46
CA ASN A 28 -0.82 12.35 -6.90
C ASN A 28 -0.79 12.28 -5.37
N ARG A 29 -1.93 12.00 -4.73
CA ARG A 29 -2.04 11.77 -3.28
C ARG A 29 -1.51 10.41 -2.82
N ARG A 30 -1.46 9.40 -3.70
CA ARG A 30 -0.99 8.05 -3.36
C ARG A 30 0.47 8.07 -2.91
N VAL A 31 0.74 7.57 -1.71
CA VAL A 31 2.11 7.36 -1.21
C VAL A 31 2.64 6.04 -1.76
N LYS A 32 3.80 6.09 -2.41
CA LYS A 32 4.52 4.92 -2.94
C LYS A 32 5.96 4.84 -2.43
N ASP A 33 6.34 5.75 -1.53
CA ASP A 33 7.70 5.78 -0.99
C ASP A 33 7.94 4.52 -0.14
N PRO A 34 8.90 3.66 -0.52
CA PRO A 34 9.15 2.40 0.18
C PRO A 34 9.57 2.59 1.64
N VAL A 35 10.22 3.71 1.98
CA VAL A 35 10.62 4.01 3.37
C VAL A 35 9.38 4.26 4.21
N VAL A 36 8.44 5.06 3.69
CA VAL A 36 7.17 5.35 4.37
C VAL A 36 6.34 4.07 4.51
N LEU A 37 6.27 3.25 3.45
CA LEU A 37 5.52 1.98 3.47
C LEU A 37 6.09 0.99 4.50
N SER A 38 7.42 0.85 4.57
CA SER A 38 8.10 0.01 5.57
C SER A 38 7.79 0.45 7.00
N MET A 39 7.86 1.75 7.29
CA MET A 39 7.53 2.26 8.62
C MET A 39 6.04 2.07 8.95
N VAL A 40 5.13 2.28 7.99
CA VAL A 40 3.70 1.98 8.19
C VAL A 40 3.48 0.51 8.52
N GLN A 41 4.19 -0.40 7.86
CA GLN A 41 4.14 -1.83 8.18
C GLN A 41 4.60 -2.12 9.61
N GLN A 42 5.66 -1.46 10.09
CA GLN A 42 6.13 -1.59 11.48
C GLN A 42 5.09 -1.04 12.47
N LEU A 43 4.48 0.12 12.19
CA LEU A 43 3.41 0.69 13.01
C LEU A 43 2.18 -0.23 13.08
N LEU A 44 1.83 -0.88 11.97
CA LEU A 44 0.76 -1.90 11.95
C LEU A 44 1.11 -3.11 12.81
N LYS A 45 2.34 -3.64 12.73
CA LYS A 45 2.81 -4.74 13.59
C LYS A 45 2.78 -4.36 15.06
N ALA A 46 3.13 -3.12 15.39
CA ALA A 46 3.03 -2.55 16.74
C ALA A 46 1.59 -2.23 17.17
N LYS A 47 0.57 -2.53 16.36
CA LYS A 47 -0.85 -2.24 16.62
C LYS A 47 -1.11 -0.75 16.91
N SER A 48 -0.34 0.13 16.27
CA SER A 48 -0.49 1.57 16.44
C SER A 48 -1.87 2.05 15.99
N PRO A 49 -2.47 3.04 16.66
CA PRO A 49 -3.78 3.56 16.29
C PRO A 49 -3.73 4.21 14.89
N PHE A 50 -4.80 4.03 14.11
CA PHE A 50 -4.90 4.57 12.74
C PHE A 50 -4.58 6.07 12.65
N LYS A 51 -4.98 6.85 13.65
CA LYS A 51 -4.68 8.29 13.73
C LYS A 51 -3.17 8.57 13.67
N GLN A 52 -2.36 7.76 14.36
CA GLN A 52 -0.91 7.92 14.39
C GLN A 52 -0.29 7.53 13.04
N ILE A 53 -0.76 6.43 12.44
CA ILE A 53 -0.33 5.99 11.10
C ILE A 53 -0.65 7.06 10.06
N TYR A 54 -1.85 7.63 10.11
CA TYR A 54 -2.27 8.72 9.24
C TYR A 54 -1.38 9.97 9.40
N GLN A 55 -1.10 10.38 10.64
CA GLN A 55 -0.25 11.53 10.92
C GLN A 55 1.18 11.32 10.44
N TYR A 56 1.72 10.11 10.58
CA TYR A 56 3.02 9.75 10.04
C TYR A 56 3.03 9.88 8.51
N ALA A 57 2.11 9.19 7.81
CA ALA A 57 2.04 9.20 6.35
C ALA A 57 1.85 10.62 5.78
N LEU A 58 1.04 11.46 6.44
CA LEU A 58 0.85 12.86 6.04
C LEU A 58 2.15 13.67 6.14
N LYS A 59 2.88 13.53 7.26
CA LYS A 59 4.13 14.29 7.50
C LYS A 59 5.30 13.79 6.68
N SER A 60 5.40 12.48 6.44
CA SER A 60 6.56 11.86 5.80
C SER A 60 6.48 11.86 4.28
N SER A 61 5.29 11.87 3.69
CA SER A 61 5.12 11.74 2.24
C SER A 61 5.24 13.05 1.46
N GLY A 62 5.11 14.20 2.11
CA GLY A 62 5.05 15.52 1.43
C GLY A 62 3.84 15.68 0.50
N LYS A 63 2.82 14.82 0.64
CA LYS A 63 1.62 14.79 -0.19
C LYS A 63 0.38 15.14 0.62
N ASP A 64 -0.66 15.60 -0.07
CA ASP A 64 -1.98 15.87 0.51
C ASP A 64 -2.78 14.58 0.76
N VAL A 65 -2.22 13.68 1.57
CA VAL A 65 -2.79 12.37 1.87
C VAL A 65 -4.08 12.51 2.68
N ILE A 66 -5.15 11.85 2.25
CA ILE A 66 -6.39 11.74 3.04
C ILE A 66 -6.49 10.38 3.73
N ARG A 67 -7.38 10.28 4.72
CA ARG A 67 -7.57 9.05 5.49
C ARG A 67 -7.87 7.83 4.60
N GLN A 68 -8.62 8.01 3.53
CA GLN A 68 -8.93 6.92 2.61
C GLN A 68 -7.69 6.37 1.90
N ASP A 69 -6.72 7.22 1.54
CA ASP A 69 -5.48 6.75 0.92
C ASP A 69 -4.67 5.89 1.88
N VAL A 70 -4.65 6.27 3.17
CA VAL A 70 -3.97 5.48 4.22
C VAL A 70 -4.68 4.15 4.46
N ARG A 71 -6.03 4.11 4.42
CA ARG A 71 -6.77 2.84 4.49
C ARG A 71 -6.41 1.94 3.31
N ASN A 72 -6.38 2.50 2.09
CA ASN A 72 -6.01 1.76 0.90
C ASN A 72 -4.57 1.24 1.00
N MET A 73 -3.64 2.07 1.48
CA MET A 73 -2.25 1.67 1.74
C MET A 73 -2.15 0.50 2.72
N ILE A 74 -2.85 0.57 3.86
CA ILE A 74 -2.89 -0.52 4.84
C ILE A 74 -3.47 -1.79 4.21
N ASN A 75 -4.53 -1.67 3.43
CA ASN A 75 -5.14 -2.80 2.73
C ASN A 75 -4.15 -3.47 1.76
N GLU A 76 -3.38 -2.69 1.01
CA GLU A 76 -2.36 -3.25 0.10
C GLU A 76 -1.21 -3.92 0.88
N ILE A 77 -0.67 -3.28 1.91
CA ILE A 77 0.37 -3.88 2.78
C ILE A 77 -0.11 -5.19 3.41
N THR A 78 -1.37 -5.23 3.86
CA THR A 78 -1.93 -6.44 4.48
C THR A 78 -2.26 -7.53 3.46
N LYS A 79 -2.61 -7.17 2.22
CA LYS A 79 -2.74 -8.12 1.11
C LYS A 79 -1.39 -8.72 0.74
N GLU A 80 -0.34 -7.91 0.61
CA GLU A 80 1.02 -8.39 0.35
C GLU A 80 1.48 -9.35 1.45
N TYR A 81 1.24 -9.02 2.72
CA TYR A 81 1.53 -9.94 3.84
C TYR A 81 0.74 -11.26 3.77
N LYS A 82 -0.49 -11.23 3.25
CA LYS A 82 -1.31 -12.43 3.02
C LYS A 82 -0.98 -13.15 1.71
N ALA A 83 -0.25 -12.52 0.81
CA ALA A 83 0.20 -13.10 -0.45
C ALA A 83 1.44 -13.98 -0.25
N ASP A 84 2.16 -13.86 0.87
CA ASP A 84 3.09 -14.91 1.31
C ASP A 84 2.32 -16.23 1.37
N ALA A 85 2.80 -17.22 0.61
CA ALA A 85 2.22 -18.55 0.54
C ALA A 85 2.03 -19.12 1.96
N VAL A 86 0.94 -19.87 2.18
CA VAL A 86 0.59 -20.39 3.53
C VAL A 86 1.80 -21.10 4.14
N GLU A 87 2.50 -21.86 3.33
CA GLU A 87 3.70 -22.62 3.62
C GLU A 87 4.82 -21.73 4.15
N VAL A 88 5.06 -20.57 3.53
CA VAL A 88 6.07 -19.59 3.97
C VAL A 88 5.70 -19.00 5.32
N ARG A 89 4.41 -18.69 5.54
CA ARG A 89 3.94 -18.17 6.83
C ARG A 89 4.03 -19.22 7.93
N VAL A 90 3.63 -20.46 7.65
CA VAL A 90 3.71 -21.58 8.60
C VAL A 90 5.16 -21.88 8.92
N ALA A 91 6.04 -21.95 7.93
CA ALA A 91 7.48 -22.17 8.14
C ALA A 91 8.09 -21.09 9.04
N ARG A 92 7.76 -19.81 8.83
CA ARG A 92 8.26 -18.73 9.70
C ARG A 92 7.77 -18.88 11.15
N ILE A 93 6.49 -19.17 11.36
CA ILE A 93 5.93 -19.38 12.71
C ILE A 93 6.60 -20.58 13.40
N LEU A 94 6.84 -21.66 12.66
CA LEU A 94 7.48 -22.87 13.18
C LEU A 94 8.97 -22.67 13.49
N ASN A 95 9.66 -21.80 12.75
CA ASN A 95 11.03 -21.40 13.04
C ASN A 95 11.09 -20.51 14.29
N ASP A 96 10.25 -19.47 14.38
CA ASP A 96 10.17 -18.60 15.56
C ASP A 96 9.85 -19.43 16.83
N PHE A 97 8.96 -20.43 16.72
CA PHE A 97 8.64 -21.36 17.80
C PHE A 97 9.86 -22.19 18.24
N ARG A 98 10.61 -22.75 17.29
CA ARG A 98 11.84 -23.52 17.57
C ARG A 98 12.92 -22.65 18.21
N GLU A 99 13.06 -21.41 17.77
CA GLU A 99 14.06 -20.48 18.29
C GLU A 99 13.71 -19.97 19.70
N SER A 100 12.43 -19.99 20.09
CA SER A 100 11.97 -19.51 21.40
C SER A 100 12.40 -20.38 22.59
N ASP A 101 12.57 -21.70 22.40
CA ASP A 101 13.02 -22.62 23.44
C ASP A 101 13.79 -23.78 22.81
N ALA A 102 14.95 -24.14 23.37
CA ALA A 102 15.81 -25.21 22.87
C ALA A 102 15.13 -26.60 22.88
N GLY A 103 14.05 -26.77 23.66
CA GLY A 103 13.23 -27.99 23.66
C GLY A 103 12.20 -28.05 22.53
N ASN A 104 11.93 -26.94 21.84
CA ASN A 104 10.91 -26.89 20.80
C ASN A 104 11.42 -27.50 19.49
N THR A 105 10.59 -28.32 18.86
CA THR A 105 10.86 -28.89 17.54
C THR A 105 9.64 -28.73 16.66
N SER A 106 9.87 -28.52 15.37
CA SER A 106 8.83 -28.37 14.37
C SER A 106 9.19 -29.19 13.13
N GLN A 107 8.19 -29.86 12.56
CA GLN A 107 8.31 -30.63 11.32
C GLN A 107 7.14 -30.27 10.42
N LEU A 108 7.44 -29.87 9.19
CA LEU A 108 6.45 -29.57 8.16
C LEU A 108 6.38 -30.77 7.22
N PHE A 109 5.20 -31.38 7.10
CA PHE A 109 4.93 -32.40 6.09
C PHE A 109 4.17 -31.74 4.94
N VAL A 110 4.68 -31.93 3.72
CA VAL A 110 4.03 -31.52 2.48
C VAL A 110 3.71 -32.81 1.74
N ASP A 111 2.42 -33.04 1.45
CA ASP A 111 1.96 -34.18 0.64
C ASP A 111 2.40 -34.07 -0.82
#